data_AF-A0A7T4FMC7-F1
#
_entry.id   AF-A0A7T4FMC7-F1
#
_cell.length_a   1.000
_cell.length_b   1.000
_cell.length_c   1.000
_cell.angle_alpha   90.00
_cell.angle_beta   90.00
_cell.angle_gamma   90.00
#
_symmetry.space_group_name_H-M   'P 1'
#
loop_
_entity.id
_entity.type
_entity.pdbx_description
1 polymer ?
#
loop_
_entity_poly.entity_id
_entity_poly.type
_entity_poly.pdbx_seq_one_letter_code
_entity_poly.pdbx_strand_id
1 'polypeptide(L)'
;MEKIYSVSEFNRMVKSYIDDIDDFQEFFIEGEISNITYYKSGHLYFSIKDSKSQIKCAAFNYKLKRIPEDLKEGDLIKLFGDVGFYEVRGEFQVLVRYIEKQNALGSLYAKLEKVKEKLAELGYFDEEHKKNLPRFPKNIGVVTALTGAALQDIIKTTRKRFNSINIYIYPAKVQGIGAEQEIIKGIETLNKIEEIDFIIAGRGGGSIEDLWAFNEEEVAMAFFNSKKPIISAVGHEIDFLLSDLTADKRAATPTQAIELSVPEKESLLEDLRAREIYITKLLKSYVDNMKRELLLRIENYHFKNFPNTVNNLREIIVEKEIHLKDAIERFIEQKRNIFENKIDKISVLNPINTLKRGYTVSQVKNKRIDVLDDIEINDEMITILKYGKVISIVKEKIYEKNSN
;
A
#
# COMPACT_ATOMS: atom_id res chain seq x y z
N MET A 1 86.76 -44.63 -44.06
CA MET A 1 86.13 -44.02 -45.25
C MET A 1 85.11 -43.01 -44.74
N GLU A 2 85.30 -41.73 -45.02
CA GLU A 2 84.28 -40.72 -44.78
C GLU A 2 83.07 -41.01 -45.68
N LYS A 3 81.89 -41.17 -45.09
CA LYS A 3 80.64 -41.31 -45.84
C LYS A 3 80.20 -39.91 -46.27
N ILE A 4 80.31 -39.61 -47.56
CA ILE A 4 79.83 -38.36 -48.16
C ILE A 4 78.47 -38.65 -48.77
N TYR A 5 77.44 -37.96 -48.29
CA TYR A 5 76.07 -38.02 -48.84
C TYR A 5 75.80 -36.74 -49.63
N SER A 6 75.07 -36.86 -50.75
CA SER A 6 74.45 -35.69 -51.36
C SER A 6 73.29 -35.17 -50.49
N VAL A 7 72.96 -33.89 -50.60
CA VAL A 7 71.86 -33.26 -49.83
C VAL A 7 70.54 -34.02 -50.03
N SER A 8 70.27 -34.47 -51.26
CA SER A 8 69.07 -35.25 -51.59
C SER A 8 69.08 -36.64 -50.97
N GLU A 9 70.23 -37.33 -50.97
CA GLU A 9 70.37 -38.64 -50.31
C GLU A 9 70.19 -38.54 -48.80
N PHE A 10 70.75 -37.49 -48.18
CA PHE A 10 70.59 -37.26 -46.74
C PHE A 10 69.12 -36.99 -46.37
N ASN A 11 68.43 -36.09 -47.09
CA ASN A 11 67.03 -35.80 -46.83
C ASN A 11 66.11 -37.01 -47.04
N ARG A 12 66.38 -37.82 -48.07
CA ARG A 12 65.64 -39.07 -48.31
C ARG A 12 65.86 -40.07 -47.18
N MET A 13 67.09 -40.19 -46.70
CA MET A 13 67.43 -41.07 -45.58
C MET A 13 66.70 -40.63 -44.29
N VAL A 14 66.72 -39.33 -43.97
CA VAL A 14 66.01 -38.78 -42.79
C VAL A 14 64.52 -39.05 -42.87
N LYS A 15 63.91 -38.84 -44.04
CA LYS A 15 62.49 -39.15 -44.25
C LYS A 15 62.18 -40.62 -43.99
N SER A 16 62.96 -41.55 -44.54
CA SER A 16 62.74 -42.99 -44.31
C SER A 16 62.77 -43.35 -42.82
N TYR A 17 63.70 -42.77 -42.05
CA TYR A 17 63.74 -43.00 -40.60
C TYR A 17 62.51 -42.47 -39.85
N ILE A 18 61.93 -41.35 -40.31
CA ILE A 18 60.73 -40.77 -39.68
C ILE A 18 59.49 -41.59 -40.05
N ASP A 19 59.38 -41.98 -41.32
CA ASP A 19 58.25 -42.75 -41.86
C ASP A 19 58.17 -44.15 -41.21
N ASP A 20 59.31 -44.74 -40.81
CA ASP A 20 59.41 -46.06 -40.16
C ASP A 20 59.01 -46.06 -38.66
N ILE A 21 58.81 -44.89 -38.03
CA ILE A 21 58.45 -44.80 -36.61
C ILE A 21 56.92 -44.73 -36.45
N ASP A 22 56.34 -45.79 -35.90
CA ASP A 22 54.89 -45.89 -35.68
C ASP A 22 54.32 -44.75 -34.81
N ASP A 23 55.06 -44.29 -33.79
CA ASP A 23 54.65 -43.19 -32.89
C ASP A 23 54.47 -41.84 -33.61
N PHE A 24 55.00 -41.70 -34.82
CA PHE A 24 54.88 -40.51 -35.65
C PHE A 24 53.72 -40.57 -36.64
N GLN A 25 52.93 -41.64 -36.61
CA GLN A 25 51.70 -41.79 -37.37
C GLN A 25 50.49 -41.70 -36.43
N GLU A 26 49.40 -41.09 -36.90
CA GLU A 26 48.10 -41.07 -36.20
C GLU A 26 48.12 -40.56 -34.75
N PHE A 27 48.86 -39.47 -34.49
CA PHE A 27 48.93 -38.88 -33.15
C PHE A 27 48.08 -37.62 -33.03
N PHE A 28 47.79 -37.25 -31.77
CA PHE A 28 47.16 -35.98 -31.42
C PHE A 28 48.19 -35.01 -30.86
N ILE A 29 48.11 -33.74 -31.25
CA ILE A 29 48.90 -32.66 -30.66
C ILE A 29 48.01 -31.44 -30.43
N GLU A 30 48.24 -30.76 -29.31
CA GLU A 30 47.49 -29.59 -28.87
C GLU A 30 48.39 -28.36 -28.89
N GLY A 31 47.83 -27.23 -29.31
CA GLY A 31 48.58 -25.98 -29.36
C GLY A 31 47.76 -24.81 -29.89
N GLU A 32 48.35 -23.62 -29.79
CA GLU A 32 47.75 -22.38 -30.29
C GLU A 32 48.13 -22.16 -31.75
N ILE A 33 47.16 -21.82 -32.60
CA ILE A 33 47.42 -21.49 -34.02
C ILE A 33 48.21 -20.18 -34.13
N SER A 34 49.24 -20.21 -34.98
CA SER A 34 50.04 -19.05 -35.41
C SER A 34 50.32 -19.11 -36.92
N ASN A 35 50.51 -17.96 -37.57
CA ASN A 35 50.89 -17.87 -38.98
C ASN A 35 49.96 -18.65 -39.94
N ILE A 36 48.64 -18.55 -39.75
CA ILE A 36 47.65 -19.25 -40.57
C ILE A 36 47.51 -18.63 -41.96
N THR A 37 47.60 -19.44 -43.01
CA THR A 37 47.48 -19.02 -44.41
C THR A 37 46.58 -19.97 -45.21
N TYR A 38 45.51 -19.42 -45.77
CA TYR A 38 44.59 -20.14 -46.65
C TYR A 38 44.99 -19.93 -48.12
N TYR A 39 45.37 -21.00 -48.81
CA TYR A 39 45.68 -20.94 -50.25
C TYR A 39 44.45 -21.25 -51.11
N LYS A 40 44.32 -20.55 -52.25
CA LYS A 40 43.25 -20.77 -53.23
C LYS A 40 43.23 -22.19 -53.81
N SER A 41 44.35 -22.92 -53.75
CA SER A 41 44.47 -24.32 -54.14
C SER A 41 43.78 -25.31 -53.21
N GLY A 42 43.21 -24.85 -52.08
CA GLY A 42 42.59 -25.73 -51.09
C GLY A 42 43.58 -26.35 -50.10
N HIS A 43 44.77 -25.75 -49.97
CA HIS A 43 45.75 -26.11 -48.95
C HIS A 43 45.76 -25.07 -47.83
N LEU A 44 45.84 -25.54 -46.60
CA LEU A 44 45.92 -24.72 -45.40
C LEU A 44 47.26 -24.99 -44.73
N TYR A 45 48.03 -23.93 -44.51
CA TYR A 45 49.30 -24.00 -43.78
C TYR A 45 49.20 -23.10 -42.56
N PHE A 46 49.64 -23.60 -41.42
CA PHE A 46 49.70 -22.87 -40.16
C PHE A 46 50.81 -23.46 -39.31
N SER A 47 51.15 -22.83 -38.20
CA SER A 47 52.04 -23.40 -37.19
C SER A 47 51.30 -23.48 -35.87
N ILE A 48 51.50 -24.56 -35.12
CA ILE A 48 51.06 -24.60 -33.73
C ILE A 48 52.23 -24.30 -32.82
N LYS A 49 51.97 -23.54 -31.75
CA LYS A 49 52.97 -23.19 -30.74
C LYS A 49 52.50 -23.60 -29.35
N ASP A 50 53.47 -23.90 -28.50
CA ASP A 50 53.32 -23.96 -27.05
C ASP A 50 54.24 -22.90 -26.40
N SER A 51 54.40 -22.95 -25.08
CA SER A 51 55.25 -22.01 -24.33
C SER A 51 56.75 -22.04 -24.69
N LYS A 52 57.24 -23.08 -25.38
CA LYS A 52 58.67 -23.35 -25.62
C LYS A 52 59.02 -23.63 -27.08
N SER A 53 58.08 -24.03 -27.91
CA SER A 53 58.33 -24.63 -29.22
C SER A 53 57.20 -24.36 -30.19
N GLN A 54 57.50 -24.44 -31.48
CA GLN A 54 56.53 -24.33 -32.56
C GLN A 54 56.80 -25.39 -33.63
N ILE A 55 55.74 -25.88 -34.28
CA ILE A 55 55.83 -26.84 -35.38
C ILE A 55 54.92 -26.41 -36.53
N LYS A 56 55.40 -26.59 -37.77
CA LYS A 56 54.64 -26.28 -38.97
C LYS A 56 53.63 -27.39 -39.26
N CYS A 57 52.44 -27.01 -39.69
CA CYS A 57 51.34 -27.89 -40.02
C CYS A 57 50.86 -27.63 -41.45
N ALA A 58 50.59 -28.69 -42.19
CA ALA A 58 50.08 -28.64 -43.56
C ALA A 58 48.83 -29.51 -43.68
N ALA A 59 47.72 -28.91 -44.10
CA ALA A 59 46.46 -29.57 -44.40
C ALA A 59 46.18 -29.49 -45.90
N PHE A 60 46.48 -30.57 -46.62
CA PHE A 60 46.14 -30.70 -48.03
C PHE A 60 44.65 -31.02 -48.20
N ASN A 61 43.97 -30.34 -49.13
CA ASN A 61 42.54 -30.47 -49.42
C ASN A 61 41.65 -30.35 -48.18
N TYR A 62 41.90 -29.33 -47.34
CA TYR A 62 41.24 -29.17 -46.04
C TYR A 62 39.69 -29.14 -46.14
N LYS A 63 39.15 -28.62 -47.25
CA LYS A 63 37.70 -28.57 -47.53
C LYS A 63 37.03 -29.94 -47.66
N LEU A 64 37.75 -30.94 -48.18
CA LEU A 64 37.26 -32.32 -48.28
C LEU A 64 37.36 -33.07 -46.95
N LYS A 65 38.20 -32.60 -46.02
CA LYS A 65 38.47 -33.23 -44.71
C LYS A 65 37.58 -32.71 -43.56
N ARG A 66 36.54 -31.92 -43.85
CA ARG A 66 35.65 -31.29 -42.85
C ARG A 66 36.41 -30.47 -41.78
N ILE A 67 37.55 -29.89 -42.15
CA ILE A 67 38.30 -28.99 -41.25
C ILE A 67 37.52 -27.66 -41.18
N PRO A 68 37.30 -27.07 -39.98
CA PRO A 68 36.58 -25.81 -39.84
C PRO A 68 37.23 -24.68 -40.65
N GLU A 69 36.44 -23.91 -41.42
CA GLU A 69 36.94 -22.80 -42.24
C GLU A 69 37.12 -21.49 -41.43
N ASP A 70 36.73 -21.48 -40.15
CA ASP A 70 36.74 -20.33 -39.25
C ASP A 70 37.96 -20.27 -38.31
N LEU A 71 39.00 -21.08 -38.56
CA LEU A 71 40.21 -21.06 -37.74
C LEU A 71 40.91 -19.71 -37.85
N LYS A 72 41.23 -19.13 -36.69
CA LYS A 72 41.90 -17.84 -36.53
C LYS A 72 43.22 -18.01 -35.78
N GLU A 73 44.09 -17.02 -35.97
CA GLU A 73 45.30 -16.90 -35.17
C GLU A 73 44.94 -16.73 -33.69
N GLY A 74 45.56 -17.52 -32.81
CA GLY A 74 45.22 -17.57 -31.38
C GLY A 74 44.22 -18.66 -30.98
N ASP A 75 43.59 -19.36 -31.91
CA ASP A 75 42.68 -20.47 -31.57
C ASP A 75 43.47 -21.63 -30.93
N LEU A 76 42.98 -22.15 -29.81
CA LEU A 76 43.46 -23.40 -29.22
C LEU A 76 42.82 -24.58 -29.95
N ILE A 77 43.65 -25.45 -30.52
CA ILE A 77 43.19 -26.59 -31.30
C ILE A 77 43.83 -27.89 -30.83
N LYS A 78 43.10 -28.97 -31.03
CA LYS A 78 43.61 -30.34 -31.00
C LYS A 78 43.62 -30.86 -32.43
N LEU A 79 44.80 -31.17 -32.94
CA LEU A 79 44.96 -31.69 -34.29
C LEU A 79 45.38 -33.15 -34.28
N PHE A 80 44.88 -33.90 -35.25
CA PHE A 80 45.19 -35.30 -35.50
C PHE A 80 45.90 -35.42 -36.84
N GLY A 81 47.04 -36.09 -36.87
CA GLY A 81 47.85 -36.18 -38.08
C GLY A 81 49.10 -37.05 -37.95
N ASP A 82 49.93 -36.96 -38.98
CA ASP A 82 51.18 -37.71 -39.12
C ASP A 82 52.37 -36.76 -39.24
N VAL A 83 53.55 -37.15 -38.80
CA VAL A 83 54.78 -36.39 -39.06
C VAL A 83 55.17 -36.61 -40.52
N GLY A 84 55.44 -35.53 -41.22
CA GLY A 84 55.97 -35.54 -42.58
C GLY A 84 57.28 -34.79 -42.66
N PHE A 85 58.15 -35.25 -43.57
CA PHE A 85 59.40 -34.56 -43.89
C PHE A 85 59.38 -34.06 -45.34
N TYR A 86 59.54 -32.75 -45.54
CA TYR A 86 59.53 -32.15 -46.86
C TYR A 86 60.92 -32.20 -47.50
N GLU A 87 61.18 -33.25 -48.30
CA GLU A 87 62.49 -33.58 -48.87
C GLU A 87 63.19 -32.42 -49.60
N VAL A 88 62.43 -31.56 -50.30
CA VAL A 88 62.98 -30.47 -51.12
C VAL A 88 63.59 -29.36 -50.26
N ARG A 89 63.03 -29.09 -49.08
CA ARG A 89 63.52 -28.04 -48.16
C ARG A 89 64.15 -28.59 -46.88
N GLY A 90 64.03 -29.89 -46.61
CA GLY A 90 64.55 -30.53 -45.40
C GLY A 90 63.82 -30.08 -44.12
N GLU A 91 62.52 -29.80 -44.19
CA GLU A 91 61.74 -29.31 -43.05
C GLU A 91 60.76 -30.36 -42.51
N PHE A 92 60.62 -30.41 -41.19
CA PHE A 92 59.58 -31.18 -40.50
C PHE A 92 58.24 -30.44 -40.55
N GLN A 93 57.17 -31.18 -40.80
CA GLN A 93 55.81 -30.67 -40.79
C GLN A 93 54.83 -31.73 -40.30
N VAL A 94 53.72 -31.33 -39.68
CA VAL A 94 52.62 -32.26 -39.38
C VAL A 94 51.60 -32.23 -40.52
N LEU A 95 51.32 -33.39 -41.09
CA LEU A 95 50.28 -33.61 -42.08
C LEU A 95 48.95 -33.78 -41.38
N VAL A 96 48.13 -32.73 -41.44
CA VAL A 96 46.90 -32.68 -40.66
C VAL A 96 45.79 -33.47 -41.37
N ARG A 97 45.18 -34.40 -40.64
CA ARG A 97 44.00 -35.17 -41.07
C ARG A 97 42.70 -34.58 -40.52
N TYR A 98 42.69 -34.19 -39.25
CA TYR A 98 41.51 -33.65 -38.57
C TYR A 98 41.92 -32.56 -37.57
N ILE A 99 41.06 -31.56 -37.39
CA ILE A 99 41.24 -30.47 -36.43
C ILE A 99 39.95 -30.33 -35.63
N GLU A 100 40.09 -30.37 -34.31
CA GLU A 100 39.05 -30.06 -33.35
C GLU A 100 39.40 -28.74 -32.65
N LYS A 101 38.50 -27.76 -32.73
CA LYS A 101 38.66 -26.48 -32.04
C LYS A 101 38.31 -26.69 -30.57
N GLN A 102 39.29 -26.58 -29.68
CA GLN A 102 39.00 -26.57 -28.25
C GLN A 102 38.50 -25.18 -27.89
N ASN A 103 37.18 -25.01 -27.94
CA ASN A 103 36.57 -23.78 -27.48
C ASN A 103 36.81 -23.66 -25.97
N ALA A 104 37.69 -22.75 -25.56
CA ALA A 104 37.91 -22.40 -24.16
C ALA A 104 36.59 -22.03 -23.45
N LEU A 105 35.58 -21.55 -24.18
CA LEU A 105 34.23 -21.33 -23.66
C LEU A 105 33.56 -22.63 -23.17
N GLY A 106 33.76 -23.78 -23.82
CA GLY A 106 33.06 -25.02 -23.45
C GLY A 106 33.43 -25.53 -22.07
N SER A 107 34.71 -25.48 -21.71
CA SER A 107 35.20 -25.85 -20.37
C SER A 107 34.76 -24.83 -19.31
N LEU A 108 34.75 -23.55 -19.66
CA LEU A 108 34.27 -22.45 -18.83
C LEU A 108 32.77 -22.58 -18.52
N TYR A 109 31.93 -22.89 -19.51
CA TYR A 109 30.50 -23.18 -19.30
C TYR A 109 30.27 -24.42 -18.44
N ALA A 110 31.04 -25.49 -18.65
CA ALA A 110 30.95 -26.69 -17.81
C ALA A 110 31.33 -26.40 -16.34
N LYS A 111 32.29 -25.50 -16.10
CA LYS A 111 32.65 -25.03 -14.76
C LYS A 111 31.53 -24.16 -14.17
N LEU A 112 30.96 -23.25 -14.97
CA LEU A 112 29.85 -22.38 -14.55
C LEU A 112 28.63 -23.20 -14.11
N GLU A 113 28.24 -24.22 -14.87
CA GLU A 113 27.06 -25.02 -14.53
C GLU A 113 27.24 -25.76 -13.19
N LYS A 114 28.44 -26.31 -12.93
CA LYS A 114 28.77 -26.92 -11.63
C LYS A 114 28.69 -25.93 -10.47
N VAL A 115 29.18 -24.70 -10.66
CA VAL A 115 29.10 -23.66 -9.62
C VAL A 115 27.66 -23.24 -9.41
N LYS A 116 26.88 -23.09 -10.48
CA LYS A 116 25.47 -22.74 -10.42
C LYS A 116 24.65 -23.81 -9.70
N GLU A 117 24.85 -25.09 -9.99
CA GLU A 117 24.24 -26.21 -9.26
C GLU A 117 24.60 -26.15 -7.77
N LYS A 118 25.88 -26.00 -7.44
CA LYS A 118 26.36 -25.89 -6.06
C LYS A 118 25.71 -24.72 -5.29
N LEU A 119 25.67 -23.52 -5.87
CA LEU A 119 25.08 -22.35 -5.21
C LEU A 119 23.55 -22.46 -5.11
N ALA A 120 22.90 -23.12 -6.07
CA ALA A 120 21.47 -23.43 -6.01
C ALA A 120 21.15 -24.41 -4.88
N GLU A 121 21.94 -25.48 -4.72
CA GLU A 121 21.79 -26.44 -3.61
C GLU A 121 21.96 -25.79 -2.24
N LEU A 122 22.81 -24.77 -2.15
CA LEU A 122 23.01 -23.98 -0.93
C LEU A 122 21.90 -22.93 -0.68
N GLY A 123 20.94 -22.78 -1.60
CA GLY A 123 19.82 -21.85 -1.48
C GLY A 123 20.15 -20.39 -1.77
N TYR A 124 21.34 -20.07 -2.32
CA TYR A 124 21.78 -18.68 -2.49
C TYR A 124 21.01 -17.89 -3.58
N PHE A 125 20.15 -18.56 -4.34
CA PHE A 125 19.27 -17.93 -5.32
C PHE A 125 17.86 -17.66 -4.79
N ASP A 126 17.54 -18.14 -3.58
CA ASP A 126 16.20 -18.06 -3.02
C ASP A 126 15.80 -16.61 -2.72
N GLU A 127 14.56 -16.28 -3.08
CA GLU A 127 14.02 -14.92 -2.86
C GLU A 127 13.94 -14.55 -1.37
N GLU A 128 13.94 -15.52 -0.45
CA GLU A 128 13.92 -15.27 1.00
C GLU A 128 15.18 -14.55 1.51
N HIS A 129 16.31 -14.71 0.81
CA HIS A 129 17.57 -14.05 1.16
C HIS A 129 17.72 -12.66 0.54
N LYS A 130 16.85 -12.30 -0.42
CA LYS A 130 16.96 -11.04 -1.17
C LYS A 130 16.36 -9.87 -0.40
N LYS A 131 17.10 -8.77 -0.38
CA LYS A 131 16.75 -7.52 0.30
C LYS A 131 15.86 -6.66 -0.57
N ASN A 132 14.89 -6.00 0.06
CA ASN A 132 14.04 -5.05 -0.64
C ASN A 132 14.77 -3.74 -0.93
N LEU A 133 14.51 -3.17 -2.11
CA LEU A 133 15.03 -1.87 -2.47
C LEU A 133 14.31 -0.75 -1.69
N PRO A 134 15.03 0.29 -1.28
CA PRO A 134 14.43 1.46 -0.65
C PRO A 134 13.53 2.19 -1.63
N ARG A 135 12.33 2.58 -1.20
CA ARG A 135 11.35 3.28 -2.06
C ARG A 135 11.79 4.69 -2.47
N PHE A 136 12.56 5.37 -1.62
CA PHE A 136 13.04 6.74 -1.83
C PHE A 136 14.53 6.82 -1.50
N PRO A 137 15.40 6.29 -2.38
CA PRO A 137 16.84 6.37 -2.16
C PRO A 137 17.34 7.81 -2.26
N LYS A 138 18.33 8.15 -1.44
CA LYS A 138 19.06 9.43 -1.46
C LYS A 138 20.46 9.27 -1.99
N ASN A 139 21.12 8.13 -1.73
CA ASN A 139 22.51 7.89 -2.05
C ASN A 139 22.67 6.51 -2.71
N ILE A 140 23.15 6.49 -3.95
CA ILE A 140 23.34 5.26 -4.73
C ILE A 140 24.83 5.01 -4.91
N GLY A 141 25.28 3.80 -4.59
CA GLY A 141 26.62 3.33 -4.89
C GLY A 141 26.68 2.70 -6.29
N VAL A 142 27.71 2.99 -7.07
CA VAL A 142 27.89 2.47 -8.44
C VAL A 142 29.29 1.88 -8.59
N VAL A 143 29.38 0.61 -8.94
CA VAL A 143 30.63 -0.08 -9.32
C VAL A 143 30.63 -0.29 -10.81
N THR A 144 31.40 0.53 -11.53
CA THR A 144 31.56 0.42 -12.99
C THR A 144 32.82 1.15 -13.47
N ALA A 145 33.13 1.05 -14.76
CA ALA A 145 34.25 1.78 -15.36
C ALA A 145 33.93 3.29 -15.51
N LEU A 146 34.87 4.16 -15.14
CA LEU A 146 34.71 5.63 -15.21
C LEU A 146 34.41 6.14 -16.62
N THR A 147 35.01 5.53 -17.63
CA THR A 147 34.87 5.92 -19.04
C THR A 147 33.77 5.15 -19.77
N GLY A 148 33.03 4.29 -19.06
CA GLY A 148 32.01 3.43 -19.65
C GLY A 148 30.68 4.16 -19.93
N ALA A 149 29.99 3.75 -21.00
CA ALA A 149 28.64 4.23 -21.33
C ALA A 149 27.64 3.98 -20.18
N ALA A 150 27.80 2.86 -19.46
CA ALA A 150 26.97 2.50 -18.31
C ALA A 150 26.89 3.59 -17.24
N LEU A 151 28.02 4.23 -16.92
CA LEU A 151 28.05 5.30 -15.93
C LEU A 151 27.26 6.52 -16.40
N GLN A 152 27.43 6.89 -17.67
CA GLN A 152 26.71 8.01 -18.27
C GLN A 152 25.20 7.75 -18.31
N ASP A 153 24.79 6.53 -18.63
CA ASP A 153 23.39 6.11 -18.63
C ASP A 153 22.78 6.17 -17.23
N ILE A 154 23.50 5.67 -16.21
CA ILE A 154 23.08 5.77 -14.81
C ILE A 154 22.91 7.23 -14.39
N ILE A 155 23.90 8.08 -14.66
CA ILE A 155 23.86 9.50 -14.27
C ILE A 155 22.70 10.20 -14.99
N LYS A 156 22.61 10.07 -16.31
CA LYS A 156 21.57 10.72 -17.13
C LYS A 156 20.18 10.31 -16.69
N THR A 157 19.95 9.01 -16.51
CA THR A 157 18.63 8.47 -16.12
C THR A 157 18.27 8.89 -14.71
N THR A 158 19.22 8.85 -13.77
CA THR A 158 19.00 9.32 -12.39
C THR A 158 18.64 10.80 -12.37
N ARG A 159 19.39 11.64 -13.10
CA ARG A 159 19.13 13.09 -13.16
C ARG A 159 17.80 13.43 -13.82
N LYS A 160 17.36 12.64 -14.80
CA LYS A 160 16.05 12.78 -15.44
C LYS A 160 14.91 12.44 -14.48
N ARG A 161 15.01 11.34 -13.73
CA ARG A 161 13.92 10.88 -12.83
C ARG A 161 13.91 11.59 -11.49
N PHE A 162 15.07 11.80 -10.88
CA PHE A 162 15.17 12.38 -9.54
C PHE A 162 16.54 13.05 -9.33
N ASN A 163 16.60 14.35 -9.63
CA ASN A 163 17.87 15.10 -9.64
C ASN A 163 18.56 15.27 -8.27
N SER A 164 17.86 15.06 -7.15
CA SER A 164 18.39 15.21 -5.79
C SER A 164 19.17 14.01 -5.24
N ILE A 165 19.29 12.93 -6.01
CA ILE A 165 19.98 11.71 -5.58
C ILE A 165 21.50 11.86 -5.75
N ASN A 166 22.27 11.52 -4.71
CA ASN A 166 23.72 11.46 -4.77
C ASN A 166 24.19 10.13 -5.37
N ILE A 167 25.23 10.19 -6.20
CA ILE A 167 25.81 9.01 -6.87
C ILE A 167 27.26 8.89 -6.41
N TYR A 168 27.58 7.80 -5.72
CA TYR A 168 28.91 7.46 -5.25
C TYR A 168 29.51 6.43 -6.20
N ILE A 169 30.63 6.75 -6.84
CA ILE A 169 31.20 5.90 -7.87
C ILE A 169 32.48 5.27 -7.33
N TYR A 170 32.54 3.95 -7.34
CA TYR A 170 33.80 3.22 -7.21
C TYR A 170 34.28 2.84 -8.62
N PRO A 171 35.42 3.40 -9.08
CA PRO A 171 35.96 3.08 -10.39
C PRO A 171 36.54 1.66 -10.37
N ALA A 172 35.93 0.75 -11.12
CA ALA A 172 36.39 -0.63 -11.24
C ALA A 172 36.54 -1.05 -12.70
N LYS A 173 37.54 -1.88 -12.99
CA LYS A 173 37.61 -2.68 -14.19
C LYS A 173 36.50 -3.71 -14.15
N VAL A 174 35.68 -3.69 -15.19
CA VAL A 174 34.52 -4.59 -15.36
C VAL A 174 34.76 -5.61 -16.46
N GLN A 175 35.99 -5.71 -16.97
CA GLN A 175 36.40 -6.60 -18.05
C GLN A 175 37.90 -6.90 -17.98
N GLY A 176 38.29 -8.05 -18.53
CA GLY A 176 39.68 -8.48 -18.58
C GLY A 176 40.20 -8.99 -17.23
N ILE A 177 41.49 -9.34 -17.21
CA ILE A 177 42.15 -9.98 -16.07
C ILE A 177 42.13 -9.05 -14.85
N GLY A 178 41.66 -9.56 -13.71
CA GLY A 178 41.61 -8.84 -12.43
C GLY A 178 40.36 -7.99 -12.24
N ALA A 179 39.40 -8.03 -13.17
CA ALA A 179 38.11 -7.35 -13.03
C ALA A 179 37.30 -7.90 -11.86
N GLU A 180 37.34 -9.22 -11.64
CA GLU A 180 36.68 -9.90 -10.53
C GLU A 180 37.08 -9.30 -9.16
N GLN A 181 38.37 -9.09 -8.94
CA GLN A 181 38.89 -8.53 -7.69
C GLN A 181 38.52 -7.06 -7.51
N GLU A 182 38.49 -6.26 -8.58
CA GLU A 182 38.10 -4.86 -8.52
C GLU A 182 36.59 -4.69 -8.24
N ILE A 183 35.75 -5.55 -8.83
CA ILE A 183 34.30 -5.58 -8.56
C ILE A 183 34.04 -5.90 -7.08
N ILE A 184 34.67 -6.97 -6.55
CA ILE A 184 34.53 -7.37 -5.14
C ILE A 184 34.97 -6.22 -4.21
N LYS A 185 36.15 -5.65 -4.44
CA LYS A 185 36.65 -4.50 -3.66
C LYS A 185 35.73 -3.30 -3.74
N GLY A 186 35.13 -3.03 -4.90
CA GLY A 186 34.18 -1.96 -5.08
C GLY A 186 32.92 -2.14 -4.23
N ILE A 187 32.33 -3.34 -4.27
CA ILE A 187 31.15 -3.69 -3.46
C ILE A 187 31.48 -3.59 -1.98
N GLU A 188 32.60 -4.16 -1.53
CA GLU A 188 33.04 -4.08 -0.13
C GLU A 188 33.28 -2.64 0.34
N THR A 189 33.86 -1.80 -0.52
CA THR A 189 34.15 -0.40 -0.19
C THR A 189 32.86 0.41 -0.04
N LEU A 190 31.91 0.28 -0.97
CA LEU A 190 30.63 0.98 -0.89
C LEU A 190 29.75 0.46 0.25
N ASN A 191 29.91 -0.81 0.64
CA ASN A 191 29.26 -1.37 1.82
C ASN A 191 29.74 -0.75 3.15
N LYS A 192 30.94 -0.16 3.20
CA LYS A 192 31.47 0.51 4.41
C LYS A 192 30.91 1.92 4.63
N ILE A 193 30.37 2.56 3.59
CA ILE A 193 29.89 3.94 3.66
C ILE A 193 28.44 3.96 4.12
N GLU A 194 28.11 4.19 5.39
CA GLU A 194 26.74 4.04 5.92
C GLU A 194 25.64 4.75 5.13
N GLU A 195 25.93 5.92 4.56
CA GLU A 195 24.95 6.77 3.86
C GLU A 195 24.37 6.15 2.58
N ILE A 196 25.08 5.23 1.92
CA ILE A 196 24.62 4.62 0.66
C ILE A 196 23.47 3.66 0.94
N ASP A 197 22.34 3.86 0.26
CA ASP A 197 21.12 3.09 0.46
C ASP A 197 21.13 1.73 -0.28
N PHE A 198 21.70 1.70 -1.48
CA PHE A 198 21.88 0.47 -2.28
C PHE A 198 23.02 0.61 -3.28
N ILE A 199 23.47 -0.51 -3.85
CA ILE A 199 24.60 -0.58 -4.78
C ILE A 199 24.10 -1.07 -6.15
N ILE A 200 24.62 -0.49 -7.22
CA ILE A 200 24.48 -0.98 -8.59
C ILE A 200 25.88 -1.39 -9.05
N ALA A 201 26.02 -2.66 -9.43
CA ALA A 201 27.26 -3.15 -10.01
C ALA A 201 26.97 -3.67 -11.40
N GLY A 202 27.72 -3.19 -12.39
CA GLY A 202 27.51 -3.66 -13.74
C GLY A 202 28.33 -2.96 -14.81
N ARG A 203 28.04 -3.33 -16.05
CA ARG A 203 28.72 -2.91 -17.27
C ARG A 203 27.70 -2.67 -18.37
N GLY A 204 28.02 -1.79 -19.32
CA GLY A 204 27.19 -1.53 -20.50
C GLY A 204 27.67 -2.37 -21.68
N GLY A 205 26.92 -3.41 -22.04
CA GLY A 205 27.18 -4.27 -23.21
C GLY A 205 28.53 -5.03 -23.18
N GLY A 206 28.73 -5.94 -24.12
CA GLY A 206 29.97 -6.73 -24.24
C GLY A 206 29.70 -8.13 -24.81
N SER A 207 30.75 -8.81 -25.28
CA SER A 207 30.67 -10.24 -25.55
C SER A 207 30.56 -11.02 -24.24
N ILE A 208 30.16 -12.30 -24.28
CA ILE A 208 30.08 -13.13 -23.07
C ILE A 208 31.44 -13.26 -22.35
N GLU A 209 32.54 -13.23 -23.11
CA GLU A 209 33.93 -13.29 -22.61
C GLU A 209 34.25 -12.06 -21.76
N ASP A 210 33.74 -10.92 -22.22
CA ASP A 210 33.87 -9.61 -21.62
C ASP A 210 33.07 -9.46 -20.32
N LEU A 211 32.02 -10.27 -20.17
CA LEU A 211 31.15 -10.33 -18.98
C LEU A 211 31.55 -11.45 -18.02
N TRP A 212 32.55 -12.26 -18.37
CA TRP A 212 32.87 -13.48 -17.63
C TRP A 212 33.26 -13.23 -16.17
N ALA A 213 33.82 -12.07 -15.85
CA ALA A 213 34.14 -11.68 -14.47
C ALA A 213 32.91 -11.74 -13.53
N PHE A 214 31.69 -11.56 -14.06
CA PHE A 214 30.45 -11.64 -13.30
C PHE A 214 29.92 -13.08 -13.10
N ASN A 215 30.53 -14.06 -13.77
CA ASN A 215 30.25 -15.49 -13.60
C ASN A 215 31.18 -16.19 -12.61
N GLU A 216 32.21 -15.51 -12.11
CA GLU A 216 33.11 -16.06 -11.11
C GLU A 216 32.41 -16.22 -9.75
N GLU A 217 32.66 -17.35 -9.08
CA GLU A 217 32.02 -17.71 -7.81
C GLU A 217 32.25 -16.64 -6.73
N GLU A 218 33.46 -16.07 -6.66
CA GLU A 218 33.80 -15.04 -5.67
C GLU A 218 33.01 -13.75 -5.87
N VAL A 219 32.74 -13.37 -7.12
CA VAL A 219 31.94 -12.18 -7.44
C VAL A 219 30.47 -12.43 -7.07
N ALA A 220 29.92 -13.58 -7.44
CA ALA A 220 28.55 -13.95 -7.05
C ALA A 220 28.37 -13.95 -5.52
N MET A 221 29.34 -14.48 -4.78
CA MET A 221 29.32 -14.44 -3.32
C MET A 221 29.46 -13.00 -2.76
N ALA A 222 30.17 -12.10 -3.43
CA ALA A 222 30.23 -10.70 -3.02
C ALA A 222 28.90 -9.97 -3.23
N PHE A 223 28.13 -10.32 -4.26
CA PHE A 223 26.75 -9.85 -4.43
C PHE A 223 25.85 -10.37 -3.32
N PHE A 224 25.84 -11.69 -3.09
CA PHE A 224 25.01 -12.31 -2.05
C PHE A 224 25.34 -11.78 -0.64
N ASN A 225 26.62 -11.65 -0.30
CA ASN A 225 27.08 -11.18 1.01
C ASN A 225 27.06 -9.65 1.15
N SER A 226 26.61 -8.92 0.13
CA SER A 226 26.54 -7.46 0.21
C SER A 226 25.69 -7.03 1.40
N LYS A 227 26.19 -6.12 2.24
CA LYS A 227 25.43 -5.63 3.41
C LYS A 227 24.20 -4.84 2.98
N LYS A 228 24.28 -4.17 1.82
CA LYS A 228 23.23 -3.34 1.25
C LYS A 228 22.55 -4.05 0.08
N PRO A 229 21.29 -3.70 -0.22
CA PRO A 229 20.64 -4.16 -1.44
C PRO A 229 21.54 -3.90 -2.65
N ILE A 230 21.74 -4.90 -3.50
CA ILE A 230 22.58 -4.82 -4.69
C ILE A 230 21.79 -5.19 -5.94
N ILE A 231 21.97 -4.38 -6.99
CA ILE A 231 21.38 -4.59 -8.30
C ILE A 231 22.49 -4.99 -9.27
N SER A 232 22.34 -6.15 -9.91
CA SER A 232 23.18 -6.53 -11.04
C SER A 232 22.65 -5.85 -12.30
N ALA A 233 23.50 -5.04 -12.95
CA ALA A 233 23.15 -4.23 -14.12
C ALA A 233 24.04 -4.55 -15.33
N VAL A 234 24.25 -5.85 -15.59
CA VAL A 234 25.17 -6.36 -16.61
C VAL A 234 24.42 -6.97 -17.80
N GLY A 235 23.28 -7.60 -17.54
CA GLY A 235 22.72 -8.66 -18.37
C GLY A 235 22.41 -8.31 -19.83
N HIS A 236 22.32 -9.35 -20.66
CA HIS A 236 21.56 -9.33 -21.90
C HIS A 236 20.21 -10.03 -21.64
N GLU A 237 19.20 -9.79 -22.47
CA GLU A 237 17.88 -10.44 -22.29
C GLU A 237 17.94 -11.98 -22.34
N ILE A 238 19.01 -12.55 -22.90
CA ILE A 238 19.08 -13.96 -23.30
C ILE A 238 19.82 -14.86 -22.28
N ASP A 239 20.86 -14.35 -21.59
CA ASP A 239 21.70 -15.14 -20.68
C ASP A 239 21.72 -14.56 -19.26
N PHE A 240 21.55 -15.44 -18.26
CA PHE A 240 21.65 -15.10 -16.83
C PHE A 240 23.07 -15.36 -16.33
N LEU A 241 23.69 -14.31 -15.77
CA LEU A 241 24.99 -14.41 -15.14
C LEU A 241 24.86 -14.89 -13.68
N LEU A 242 25.93 -15.45 -13.12
CA LEU A 242 25.93 -15.89 -11.73
C LEU A 242 25.63 -14.74 -10.76
N SER A 243 26.22 -13.55 -11.02
CA SER A 243 25.93 -12.33 -10.25
C SER A 243 24.46 -11.91 -10.32
N ASP A 244 23.77 -12.14 -11.45
CA ASP A 244 22.34 -11.81 -11.61
C ASP A 244 21.46 -12.67 -10.71
N LEU A 245 21.85 -13.93 -10.48
CA LEU A 245 21.11 -14.88 -9.65
C LEU A 245 21.29 -14.61 -8.16
N THR A 246 22.50 -14.19 -7.77
CA THR A 246 22.84 -13.85 -6.37
C THR A 246 22.48 -12.42 -5.97
N ALA A 247 22.20 -11.53 -6.93
CA ALA A 247 21.80 -10.16 -6.63
C ALA A 247 20.38 -10.09 -6.05
N ASP A 248 20.12 -9.06 -5.24
CA ASP A 248 18.78 -8.81 -4.69
C ASP A 248 17.77 -8.46 -5.79
N LYS A 249 18.25 -7.74 -6.83
CA LYS A 249 17.51 -7.50 -8.07
C LYS A 249 18.40 -7.58 -9.29
N ARG A 250 17.82 -8.07 -10.38
CA ARG A 250 18.43 -8.07 -11.71
C ARG A 250 17.87 -6.94 -12.55
N ALA A 251 18.76 -6.26 -13.26
CA ALA A 251 18.43 -5.36 -14.35
C ALA A 251 19.22 -5.76 -15.60
N ALA A 252 18.53 -5.87 -16.72
CA ALA A 252 19.11 -6.12 -18.03
C ALA A 252 19.97 -4.95 -18.53
N THR A 253 19.82 -3.74 -17.99
CA THR A 253 20.68 -2.62 -18.36
C THR A 253 20.95 -1.69 -17.17
N PRO A 254 22.04 -0.91 -17.20
CA PRO A 254 22.27 0.17 -16.23
C PRO A 254 21.10 1.17 -16.16
N THR A 255 20.46 1.47 -17.28
CA THR A 255 19.25 2.31 -17.35
C THR A 255 18.08 1.66 -16.61
N GLN A 256 17.81 0.37 -16.87
CA GLN A 256 16.74 -0.36 -16.21
C GLN A 256 16.98 -0.48 -14.70
N ALA A 257 18.24 -0.58 -14.25
CA ALA A 257 18.55 -0.59 -12.82
C ALA A 257 18.01 0.66 -12.12
N ILE A 258 18.21 1.84 -12.72
CA ILE A 258 17.67 3.11 -12.23
C ILE A 258 16.15 3.17 -12.35
N GLU A 259 15.58 2.63 -13.43
CA GLU A 259 14.13 2.60 -13.60
C GLU A 259 13.41 1.77 -12.52
N LEU A 260 14.06 0.69 -12.07
CA LEU A 260 13.55 -0.18 -11.01
C LEU A 260 13.74 0.43 -9.61
N SER A 261 14.82 1.18 -9.39
CA SER A 261 15.20 1.62 -8.04
C SER A 261 14.86 3.07 -7.71
N VAL A 262 14.76 3.95 -8.71
CA VAL A 262 14.58 5.40 -8.51
C VAL A 262 13.19 5.82 -8.98
N PRO A 263 12.32 6.38 -8.11
CA PRO A 263 11.00 6.85 -8.54
C PRO A 263 11.09 8.10 -9.43
N GLU A 264 10.04 8.37 -10.18
CA GLU A 264 9.94 9.58 -11.02
C GLU A 264 9.35 10.74 -10.24
N LYS A 265 10.11 11.84 -10.13
CA LYS A 265 9.75 13.01 -9.33
C LYS A 265 8.46 13.68 -9.82
N GLU A 266 8.27 13.78 -11.13
CA GLU A 266 7.10 14.37 -11.76
C GLU A 266 5.82 13.62 -11.36
N SER A 267 5.85 12.29 -11.45
CA SER A 267 4.73 11.43 -11.03
C SER A 267 4.42 11.60 -9.53
N LEU A 268 5.44 11.69 -8.67
CA LEU A 268 5.24 11.93 -7.24
C LEU A 268 4.62 13.31 -6.95
N LEU A 269 5.00 14.35 -7.70
CA LEU A 269 4.43 15.68 -7.57
C LEU A 269 2.97 15.73 -8.03
N GLU A 270 2.63 15.00 -9.10
CA GLU A 270 1.26 14.84 -9.56
C GLU A 270 0.39 14.12 -8.52
N ASP A 271 0.90 13.02 -7.96
CA ASP A 271 0.23 12.29 -6.88
C ASP A 271 -0.02 13.17 -5.64
N LEU A 272 0.99 13.97 -5.25
CA LEU A 272 0.87 14.91 -4.12
C LEU A 272 -0.21 15.97 -4.40
N ARG A 273 -0.23 16.56 -5.59
CA ARG A 273 -1.26 17.54 -6.00
C ARG A 273 -2.65 16.92 -6.02
N ALA A 274 -2.79 15.70 -6.54
CA ALA A 274 -4.07 15.00 -6.55
C ALA A 274 -4.59 14.75 -5.13
N ARG A 275 -3.71 14.35 -4.21
CA ARG A 275 -4.04 14.18 -2.78
C ARG A 275 -4.41 15.50 -2.10
N GLU A 276 -3.69 16.58 -2.40
CA GLU A 276 -3.98 17.93 -1.88
C GLU A 276 -5.38 18.40 -2.31
N ILE A 277 -5.71 18.27 -3.59
CA ILE A 277 -7.04 18.60 -4.13
C ILE A 277 -8.12 17.77 -3.45
N TYR A 278 -7.88 16.47 -3.30
CA TYR A 278 -8.83 15.55 -2.66
C TYR A 278 -9.10 15.93 -1.20
N ILE A 279 -8.04 16.16 -0.41
CA ILE A 279 -8.15 16.57 1.00
C ILE A 279 -8.88 17.91 1.11
N THR A 280 -8.56 18.87 0.27
CA THR A 280 -9.21 20.19 0.26
C THR A 280 -10.71 20.06 -0.01
N LYS A 281 -11.10 19.20 -0.95
CA LYS A 281 -12.52 18.92 -1.26
C LYS A 281 -13.24 18.28 -0.08
N LEU A 282 -12.61 17.31 0.60
CA LEU A 282 -13.18 16.67 1.79
C LEU A 282 -13.38 17.68 2.93
N LEU A 283 -12.36 18.49 3.22
CA LEU A 283 -12.44 19.51 4.26
C LEU A 283 -13.54 20.54 3.97
N LYS A 284 -13.63 21.01 2.71
CA LYS A 284 -14.69 21.94 2.30
C LYS A 284 -16.08 21.33 2.47
N SER A 285 -16.27 20.09 2.02
CA SER A 285 -17.54 19.38 2.19
C SER A 285 -17.90 19.19 3.66
N TYR A 286 -16.92 18.91 4.52
CA TYR A 286 -17.13 18.78 5.95
C TYR A 286 -17.61 20.09 6.58
N VAL A 287 -16.94 21.20 6.27
CA VAL A 287 -17.32 22.55 6.73
C VAL A 287 -18.70 22.95 6.21
N ASP A 288 -18.99 22.69 4.93
CA ASP A 288 -20.29 23.01 4.32
C ASP A 288 -21.43 22.20 4.98
N ASN A 289 -21.18 20.94 5.33
CA ASN A 289 -22.14 20.11 6.07
C ASN A 289 -22.37 20.64 7.49
N MET A 290 -21.31 20.99 8.22
CA MET A 290 -21.43 21.60 9.55
C MET A 290 -22.21 22.92 9.50
N LYS A 291 -21.94 23.76 8.50
CA LYS A 291 -22.67 25.02 8.29
C LYS A 291 -24.15 24.76 8.03
N ARG A 292 -24.48 23.77 7.18
CA ARG A 292 -25.86 23.39 6.90
C ARG A 292 -26.57 22.89 8.14
N GLU A 293 -25.91 22.04 8.93
CA GLU A 293 -26.48 21.55 10.19
C GLU A 293 -26.73 22.68 11.19
N LEU A 294 -25.79 23.61 11.32
CA LEU A 294 -25.95 24.80 12.15
C LEU A 294 -27.15 25.65 11.70
N LEU A 295 -27.28 25.90 10.40
CA LEU A 295 -28.41 26.66 9.85
C LEU A 295 -29.75 25.96 10.14
N LEU A 296 -29.84 24.64 9.94
CA LEU A 296 -31.05 23.88 10.28
C LEU A 296 -31.39 23.97 11.77
N ARG A 297 -30.39 23.96 12.66
CA ARG A 297 -30.59 24.13 14.11
C ARG A 297 -31.05 25.55 14.46
N ILE A 298 -30.50 26.58 13.81
CA ILE A 298 -30.93 27.99 13.98
C ILE A 298 -32.35 28.21 13.46
N GLU A 299 -32.70 27.58 12.33
CA GLU A 299 -34.02 27.68 11.72
C GLU A 299 -35.07 26.80 12.39
N ASN A 300 -34.67 25.95 13.34
CA ASN A 300 -35.59 25.09 14.06
C ASN A 300 -36.69 25.93 14.74
N TYR A 301 -37.92 25.64 14.34
CA TYR A 301 -39.14 26.36 14.70
C TYR A 301 -39.28 26.57 16.21
N HIS A 302 -38.84 25.59 17.01
CA HIS A 302 -38.93 25.65 18.46
C HIS A 302 -38.04 26.74 19.07
N PHE A 303 -36.84 26.99 18.55
CA PHE A 303 -35.96 28.04 19.06
C PHE A 303 -36.42 29.43 18.62
N LYS A 304 -36.85 29.59 17.36
CA LYS A 304 -37.41 30.87 16.87
C LYS A 304 -38.70 31.25 17.58
N ASN A 305 -39.58 30.29 17.87
CA ASN A 305 -40.88 30.55 18.48
C ASN A 305 -40.89 30.35 20.00
N PHE A 306 -39.75 30.10 20.64
CA PHE A 306 -39.67 29.96 22.09
C PHE A 306 -40.20 31.22 22.81
N PRO A 307 -39.81 32.45 22.43
CA PRO A 307 -40.37 33.66 23.06
C PRO A 307 -41.89 33.78 22.87
N ASN A 308 -42.39 33.46 21.67
CA ASN A 308 -43.83 33.48 21.37
C ASN A 308 -44.59 32.43 22.18
N THR A 309 -44.02 31.23 22.33
CA THR A 309 -44.61 30.16 23.15
C THR A 309 -44.69 30.58 24.62
N VAL A 310 -43.63 31.19 25.15
CA VAL A 310 -43.62 31.72 26.53
C VAL A 310 -44.64 32.84 26.69
N ASN A 311 -44.75 33.75 25.72
CA ASN A 311 -45.74 34.83 25.74
C ASN A 311 -47.16 34.30 25.70
N ASN A 312 -47.47 33.36 24.80
CA ASN A 312 -48.79 32.72 24.72
C ASN A 312 -49.15 32.01 26.04
N LEU A 313 -48.19 31.31 26.67
CA LEU A 313 -48.41 30.68 27.97
C LEU A 313 -48.66 31.73 29.08
N ARG A 314 -47.95 32.86 29.05
CA ARG A 314 -48.22 33.98 29.97
C ARG A 314 -49.61 34.56 29.77
N GLU A 315 -50.03 34.77 28.53
CA GLU A 315 -51.38 35.25 28.20
C GLU A 315 -52.45 34.29 28.71
N ILE A 316 -52.29 32.98 28.49
CA ILE A 316 -53.20 31.95 29.01
C ILE A 316 -53.25 31.97 30.55
N ILE A 317 -52.12 32.18 31.23
CA ILE A 317 -52.09 32.28 32.70
C ILE A 317 -52.89 33.49 33.16
N VAL A 318 -52.69 34.66 32.55
CA VAL A 318 -53.42 35.89 32.90
C VAL A 318 -54.92 35.72 32.64
N GLU A 319 -55.31 35.14 31.51
CA GLU A 319 -56.71 34.84 31.19
C GLU A 319 -57.33 33.91 32.23
N LYS A 320 -56.63 32.82 32.60
CA LYS A 320 -57.09 31.89 33.64
C LYS A 320 -57.18 32.54 35.02
N GLU A 321 -56.28 33.45 35.35
CA GLU A 321 -56.32 34.20 36.61
C GLU A 321 -57.54 35.11 36.69
N ILE A 322 -57.85 35.82 35.60
CA ILE A 322 -59.07 36.65 35.48
C ILE A 322 -60.31 35.76 35.64
N HIS A 323 -60.40 34.65 34.91
CA HIS A 323 -61.52 33.73 35.01
C HIS A 323 -61.69 33.13 36.41
N LEU A 324 -60.59 32.79 37.08
CA LEU A 324 -60.62 32.28 38.45
C LEU A 324 -61.17 33.33 39.41
N LYS A 325 -60.72 34.59 39.28
CA LYS A 325 -61.18 35.69 40.11
C LYS A 325 -62.68 35.92 39.93
N ASP A 326 -63.15 36.00 38.69
CA ASP A 326 -64.57 36.12 38.37
C ASP A 326 -65.41 34.96 38.93
N ALA A 327 -64.90 33.72 38.82
CA ALA A 327 -65.59 32.54 39.33
C ALA A 327 -65.70 32.56 40.87
N ILE A 328 -64.65 33.01 41.55
CA ILE A 328 -64.65 33.19 43.01
C ILE A 328 -65.64 34.29 43.42
N GLU A 329 -65.63 35.44 42.76
CA GLU A 329 -66.54 36.55 43.05
C GLU A 329 -68.01 36.11 42.87
N ARG A 330 -68.33 35.45 41.75
CA ARG A 330 -69.67 34.89 41.50
C ARG A 330 -70.06 33.85 42.55
N PHE A 331 -69.13 32.99 42.96
CA PHE A 331 -69.41 31.98 43.98
C PHE A 331 -69.73 32.62 45.34
N ILE A 332 -68.93 33.62 45.76
CA ILE A 332 -69.16 34.35 47.01
C ILE A 332 -70.51 35.06 46.98
N GLU A 333 -70.82 35.74 45.87
CA GLU A 333 -72.09 36.45 45.70
C GLU A 333 -73.29 35.50 45.75
N GLN A 334 -73.22 34.34 45.07
CA GLN A 334 -74.25 33.30 45.18
C GLN A 334 -74.45 32.81 46.62
N LYS A 335 -73.36 32.56 47.36
CA LYS A 335 -73.45 32.14 48.77
C LYS A 335 -74.06 33.23 49.65
N ARG A 336 -73.72 34.49 49.41
CA ARG A 336 -74.29 35.64 50.12
C ARG A 336 -75.79 35.75 49.86
N ASN A 337 -76.21 35.68 48.59
CA ASN A 337 -77.63 35.71 48.21
C ASN A 337 -78.42 34.55 48.84
N ILE A 338 -77.85 33.32 48.87
CA ILE A 338 -78.48 32.18 49.55
C ILE A 338 -78.61 32.44 51.06
N PHE A 339 -77.58 33.01 51.68
CA PHE A 339 -77.59 33.33 53.10
C PHE A 339 -78.62 34.40 53.46
N GLU A 340 -78.67 35.49 52.69
CA GLU A 340 -79.67 36.57 52.84
C GLU A 340 -81.09 36.02 52.68
N ASN A 341 -81.34 35.21 51.64
CA ASN A 341 -82.64 34.54 51.48
C ASN A 341 -83.02 33.62 52.67
N LYS A 342 -82.05 32.96 53.31
CA LYS A 342 -82.31 32.15 54.51
C LYS A 342 -82.64 33.03 55.72
N ILE A 343 -81.95 34.16 55.88
CA ILE A 343 -82.26 35.15 56.91
C ILE A 343 -83.68 35.69 56.72
N ASP A 344 -84.05 36.04 55.50
CA ASP A 344 -85.39 36.56 55.19
C ASP A 344 -86.48 35.51 55.46
N LYS A 345 -86.24 34.23 55.17
CA LYS A 345 -87.18 33.17 55.55
C LYS A 345 -87.36 33.05 57.06
N ILE A 346 -86.29 33.18 57.84
CA ILE A 346 -86.36 33.16 59.31
C ILE A 346 -87.11 34.38 59.84
N SER A 347 -86.92 35.55 59.23
CA SER A 347 -87.61 36.78 59.63
C SER A 347 -89.13 36.72 59.36
N VAL A 348 -89.53 36.09 58.25
CA VAL A 348 -90.95 35.85 57.90
C VAL A 348 -91.60 34.83 58.84
N LEU A 349 -90.89 33.75 59.21
CA LEU A 349 -91.41 32.71 60.09
C LEU A 349 -91.38 33.08 61.57
N ASN A 350 -90.88 34.27 61.93
CA ASN A 350 -90.83 34.72 63.31
C ASN A 350 -92.24 34.99 63.87
N PRO A 351 -92.71 34.24 64.89
CA PRO A 351 -94.06 34.36 65.45
C PRO A 351 -94.39 35.76 66.00
N ILE A 352 -93.36 36.52 66.38
CA ILE A 352 -93.49 37.90 66.86
C ILE A 352 -93.95 38.83 65.72
N ASN A 353 -93.54 38.56 64.48
CA ASN A 353 -93.97 39.32 63.32
C ASN A 353 -95.42 38.99 62.93
N THR A 354 -95.86 37.75 63.10
CA THR A 354 -97.27 37.35 62.92
C THR A 354 -98.19 38.03 63.94
N LEU A 355 -97.79 38.09 65.22
CA LEU A 355 -98.51 38.83 66.26
C LEU A 355 -98.48 40.36 66.05
N LYS A 356 -97.42 40.91 65.42
CA LYS A 356 -97.35 42.34 65.03
C LYS A 356 -98.35 42.71 63.93
N ARG A 357 -98.72 41.79 63.05
CA ARG A 357 -99.67 42.01 61.94
C ARG A 357 -101.15 42.01 62.36
N GLY A 358 -101.44 41.90 63.66
CA GLY A 358 -102.80 41.96 64.20
C GLY A 358 -103.51 40.61 64.32
N TYR A 359 -102.85 39.51 63.97
CA TYR A 359 -103.37 38.16 64.20
C TYR A 359 -103.26 37.81 65.68
N THR A 360 -104.34 37.23 66.22
CA THR A 360 -104.41 36.71 67.58
C THR A 360 -104.28 35.19 67.57
N VAL A 361 -103.81 34.62 68.68
CA VAL A 361 -103.79 33.17 68.88
C VAL A 361 -104.73 32.84 70.02
N SER A 362 -105.78 32.08 69.74
CA SER A 362 -106.76 31.70 70.74
C SER A 362 -106.53 30.29 71.28
N GLN A 363 -106.73 30.12 72.58
CA GLN A 363 -106.50 28.87 73.29
C GLN A 363 -107.65 28.55 74.24
N VAL A 364 -108.02 27.27 74.37
CA VAL A 364 -108.94 26.76 75.39
C VAL A 364 -108.21 25.64 76.15
N LYS A 365 -108.29 25.63 77.49
CA LYS A 365 -107.60 24.65 78.36
C LYS A 365 -106.11 24.49 78.00
N ASN A 366 -105.41 25.59 77.71
CA ASN A 366 -104.00 25.65 77.32
C ASN A 366 -103.63 24.97 75.97
N LYS A 367 -104.61 24.61 75.13
CA LYS A 367 -104.37 24.14 73.75
C LYS A 367 -104.80 25.20 72.74
N ARG A 368 -104.03 25.36 71.67
CA ARG A 368 -104.38 26.25 70.55
C ARG A 368 -105.61 25.68 69.84
N ILE A 369 -106.55 26.56 69.54
CA ILE A 369 -107.71 26.24 68.72
C ILE A 369 -107.29 26.37 67.27
N ASP A 370 -107.38 25.28 66.52
CA ASP A 370 -107.18 25.30 65.07
C ASP A 370 -108.51 25.07 64.33
N VAL A 371 -109.49 24.37 64.94
CA VAL A 371 -110.80 24.07 64.36
C VAL A 371 -111.92 24.37 65.38
N LEU A 372 -113.13 24.68 64.90
CA LEU A 372 -114.28 25.07 65.74
C LEU A 372 -114.78 23.94 66.69
N ASP A 373 -114.44 22.69 66.38
CA ASP A 373 -114.75 21.51 67.19
C ASP A 373 -113.94 21.45 68.49
N ASP A 374 -112.81 22.16 68.58
CA ASP A 374 -111.90 22.13 69.72
C ASP A 374 -112.41 22.88 70.97
N ILE A 375 -113.56 23.53 70.86
CA ILE A 375 -114.15 24.37 71.92
C ILE A 375 -115.48 23.76 72.35
N GLU A 376 -116.00 23.97 73.56
CA GLU A 376 -117.40 23.68 73.93
C GLU A 376 -118.18 24.95 74.31
N ILE A 377 -119.52 24.92 74.28
CA ILE A 377 -120.33 26.06 74.74
C ILE A 377 -120.13 26.21 76.26
N ASN A 378 -119.87 27.43 76.72
CA ASN A 378 -119.39 27.82 78.06
C ASN A 378 -117.91 27.56 78.36
N ASP A 379 -117.08 27.10 77.41
CA ASP A 379 -115.63 27.05 77.64
C ASP A 379 -115.02 28.46 77.73
N GLU A 380 -114.05 28.60 78.63
CA GLU A 380 -113.23 29.80 78.81
C GLU A 380 -112.08 29.82 77.79
N MET A 381 -112.10 30.79 76.89
CA MET A 381 -111.19 30.97 75.77
C MET A 381 -110.24 32.14 76.04
N ILE A 382 -108.94 31.87 75.98
CA ILE A 382 -107.88 32.85 76.15
C ILE A 382 -107.34 33.25 74.78
N THR A 383 -107.59 34.48 74.36
CA THR A 383 -107.09 35.06 73.12
C THR A 383 -105.83 35.88 73.41
N ILE A 384 -104.68 35.43 72.92
CA ILE A 384 -103.39 36.10 73.07
C ILE A 384 -103.23 37.16 71.97
N LEU A 385 -103.07 38.41 72.41
CA LEU A 385 -102.79 39.59 71.60
C LEU A 385 -101.31 39.99 71.75
N LYS A 386 -100.87 40.89 70.87
CA LYS A 386 -99.51 41.47 70.86
C LYS A 386 -99.04 41.98 72.24
N TYR A 387 -99.94 42.49 73.07
CA TYR A 387 -99.61 43.09 74.37
C TYR A 387 -100.58 42.68 75.50
N GLY A 388 -101.24 41.53 75.41
CA GLY A 388 -102.16 41.11 76.45
C GLY A 388 -102.90 39.82 76.13
N LYS A 389 -103.76 39.40 77.04
CA LYS A 389 -104.65 38.25 76.86
C LYS A 389 -106.08 38.68 77.18
N VAL A 390 -107.03 38.33 76.33
CA VAL A 390 -108.46 38.51 76.56
C VAL A 390 -109.03 37.15 76.94
N ILE A 391 -109.85 37.12 77.98
CA ILE A 391 -110.55 35.91 78.40
C ILE A 391 -112.03 36.09 78.05
N SER A 392 -112.55 35.17 77.25
CA SER A 392 -113.92 35.19 76.73
C SER A 392 -114.60 33.86 77.00
N ILE A 393 -115.92 33.85 77.19
CA ILE A 393 -116.69 32.62 77.33
C ILE A 393 -117.45 32.37 76.02
N VAL A 394 -117.39 31.14 75.50
CA VAL A 394 -118.08 30.79 74.26
C VAL A 394 -119.58 30.71 74.49
N LYS A 395 -120.30 31.70 73.97
CA LYS A 395 -121.75 31.83 74.16
C LYS A 395 -122.57 30.98 73.18
N GLU A 396 -122.13 30.90 71.94
CA GLU A 396 -122.76 30.06 70.92
C GLU A 396 -121.69 29.58 69.92
N LYS A 397 -121.99 28.46 69.26
CA LYS A 397 -121.22 28.00 68.10
C LYS A 397 -122.11 28.05 66.89
N ILE A 398 -121.72 28.84 65.90
CA ILE A 398 -122.37 28.85 64.59
C ILE A 398 -121.41 28.18 63.61
N TYR A 399 -121.84 27.04 63.07
CA TYR A 399 -121.22 26.50 61.87
C TYR A 399 -121.85 27.21 60.68
N GLU A 400 -121.10 28.11 60.05
CA GLU A 400 -121.44 28.51 58.70
C GLU A 400 -121.23 27.29 57.79
N LYS A 401 -122.33 26.73 57.28
CA LYS A 401 -122.27 25.76 56.18
C LYS A 401 -121.76 26.52 54.95
N ASN A 402 -120.47 26.45 54.68
CA ASN A 402 -119.90 26.86 53.41
C ASN A 402 -119.41 25.64 52.63
N SER A 403 -119.88 25.62 51.39
CA SER A 403 -119.73 24.67 50.30
C SER A 403 -118.29 24.52 49.80
N ASN A 404 -117.98 23.31 49.31
CA ASN A 404 -116.75 22.80 48.70
C ASN A 404 -115.58 22.46 49.63
#